data_AF-A0A2N0P294-F1
#
_entry.id   AF-A0A2N0P294-F1
#
_cell.length_a   1.000
_cell.length_b   1.000
_cell.length_c   1.000
_cell.angle_alpha   90.00
_cell.angle_beta   90.00
_cell.angle_gamma   90.00
#
_symmetry.space_group_name_H-M   'P 1'
#
loop_
_entity.id
_entity.type
_entity.pdbx_description
1 polymer ?
#
loop_
_entity_poly.entity_id
_entity_poly.type
_entity_poly.pdbx_seq_one_letter_code
_entity_poly.pdbx_strand_id
1 'polypeptide(L)'
;MQSLNSELRIEIFKFTSIPYSLSLINREWCTTSQDPDARAEWSIYKYGKSHVLFHAVRLGNGFITEKVIEALLKRNAIISRYFLQRLLMHFGTHDELLKRERNLHNQIDFSAFHAFQPPPWASNLSLTVFTKLLTEGYKVLDDNELATKGNDMELFHFLSAGPLVINYAPQKLFQNLGEIKDLILNKRFIPFPPRPKPIYEDSIDYIQLMQANSHEEYPSRDGYENYQQLSDVSRAILIHPDLVNMWKKIGYYEICSDFNELVIQGAISNLFPREPPTDWECPDTDIIIKRLDQLINVGFKLTDIIIEEILFSFEHRLNDVGDLLMNSFQKIREESISIIASSCLIQTIKPERYHRKFDLLEFLIKYIDDQPEKAWEKALKHYNVGFKYDIDTIKSVEMRSLSVHSNIYYWILQIYGSNSEITHKCFEDIIESRIWIDLQLQEYSGMDVPEQLTSQAFNSICSIYLEFCNQKIPFKGNYLPYLRLASNEEIIKPLFELSLPIIFGLKLKYDSPFDINYEYDRPNVNKSFNQNNKRKFNETEMNNDQQNGNEKKEWFTLLEEMYYGPIHANNSDITRNFKKKFEEFWERITPSQVSVVAEQSTDITPKKPKTK
;
A
#
# COMPACT_ATOMS: atom_id res chain seq x y z
N MET A 1 30.62 -0.41 16.74
CA MET A 1 30.54 0.16 15.37
C MET A 1 31.78 0.95 14.96
N GLN A 2 32.46 1.70 15.85
CA GLN A 2 33.70 2.44 15.49
C GLN A 2 34.88 1.54 15.07
N SER A 3 34.85 0.25 15.39
CA SER A 3 35.86 -0.75 15.00
C SER A 3 35.62 -1.40 13.62
N LEU A 4 34.55 -1.05 12.91
CA LEU A 4 34.28 -1.59 11.57
C LEU A 4 35.25 -0.98 10.55
N ASN A 5 35.98 -1.85 9.83
CA ASN A 5 36.81 -1.41 8.72
C ASN A 5 35.94 -0.77 7.60
N SER A 6 36.58 -0.04 6.68
CA SER A 6 35.88 0.67 5.60
C SER A 6 35.10 -0.27 4.68
N GLU A 7 35.64 -1.44 4.37
CA GLU A 7 35.01 -2.43 3.49
C GLU A 7 33.68 -2.95 4.06
N LEU A 8 33.66 -3.36 5.34
CA LEU A 8 32.43 -3.81 5.99
C LEU A 8 31.40 -2.68 6.10
N ARG A 9 31.84 -1.43 6.28
CA ARG A 9 30.92 -0.29 6.25
C ARG A 9 30.27 -0.10 4.88
N ILE A 10 31.03 -0.25 3.79
CA ILE A 10 30.47 -0.17 2.44
C ILE A 10 29.45 -1.30 2.20
N GLU A 11 29.79 -2.53 2.61
CA GLU A 11 28.87 -3.67 2.47
C GLU A 11 27.59 -3.47 3.30
N ILE A 12 27.68 -2.93 4.52
CA ILE A 12 26.48 -2.58 5.31
C ILE A 12 25.69 -1.45 4.62
N PHE A 13 26.38 -0.40 4.16
CA PHE A 13 25.77 0.77 3.53
C PHE A 13 24.91 0.39 2.32
N LYS A 14 25.37 -0.56 1.51
CA LYS A 14 24.66 -1.13 0.36
C LYS A 14 23.26 -1.65 0.68
N PHE A 15 23.03 -2.23 1.85
CA PHE A 15 21.73 -2.78 2.24
C PHE A 15 20.80 -1.75 2.94
N THR A 16 21.21 -0.49 3.01
CA THR A 16 20.41 0.54 3.69
C THR A 16 19.27 1.04 2.81
N SER A 17 18.08 1.12 3.38
CA SER A 17 16.88 1.64 2.71
C SER A 17 17.02 3.14 2.41
N ILE A 18 17.51 3.89 3.41
CA ILE A 18 17.67 5.35 3.41
C ILE A 18 19.11 5.69 3.84
N PRO A 19 20.05 5.87 2.89
CA PRO A 19 21.44 6.22 3.17
C PRO A 19 21.63 7.48 4.00
N TYR A 20 20.73 8.45 3.82
CA TYR A 20 20.80 9.74 4.49
C TYR A 20 20.71 9.58 6.01
N SER A 21 19.75 8.79 6.51
CA SER A 21 19.58 8.56 7.95
C SER A 21 20.84 7.94 8.57
N LEU A 22 21.51 7.03 7.87
CA LEU A 22 22.74 6.42 8.34
C LEU A 22 23.90 7.43 8.40
N SER A 23 23.98 8.35 7.43
CA SER A 23 25.00 9.40 7.38
C SER A 23 24.95 10.36 8.58
N LEU A 24 23.77 10.53 9.19
CA LEU A 24 23.56 11.41 10.33
C LEU A 24 24.00 10.81 11.67
N ILE A 25 24.25 9.49 11.72
CA ILE A 25 24.55 8.79 12.98
C ILE A 25 25.95 9.17 13.51
N ASN A 26 26.97 9.17 12.66
CA ASN A 26 28.35 9.52 13.03
C ASN A 26 29.21 9.92 11.81
N ARG A 27 30.44 10.38 12.09
CA ARG A 27 31.39 10.84 11.07
C ARG A 27 31.86 9.74 10.13
N GLU A 28 32.00 8.52 10.63
CA GLU A 28 32.44 7.37 9.86
C GLU A 28 31.42 6.99 8.79
N TRP A 29 30.14 6.96 9.14
CA TRP A 29 29.03 6.74 8.21
C TRP A 29 28.82 7.92 7.27
N CYS A 30 28.98 9.16 7.74
CA CYS A 30 28.97 10.33 6.88
C CYS A 30 30.05 10.22 5.79
N THR A 31 31.26 9.80 6.17
CA THR A 31 32.37 9.61 5.23
C THR A 31 32.08 8.49 4.23
N THR A 32 31.58 7.34 4.70
CA THR A 32 31.15 6.25 3.81
C THR A 32 30.02 6.68 2.86
N SER A 33 29.08 7.51 3.31
CA SER A 33 27.97 7.99 2.48
C SER A 33 28.40 8.98 1.39
N GLN A 34 29.60 9.56 1.51
CA GLN A 34 30.20 10.47 0.52
C GLN A 34 31.16 9.75 -0.42
N ASP A 35 31.52 8.51 -0.13
CA ASP A 35 32.42 7.71 -0.95
C ASP A 35 31.79 7.36 -2.31
N PRO A 36 32.44 7.68 -3.45
CA PRO A 36 31.87 7.42 -4.77
C PRO A 36 31.63 5.94 -5.07
N ASP A 37 32.51 5.05 -4.60
CA ASP A 37 32.40 3.61 -4.79
C ASP A 37 31.23 3.04 -3.97
N ALA A 38 31.06 3.50 -2.73
CA ALA A 38 29.93 3.14 -1.87
C ALA A 38 28.59 3.60 -2.45
N ARG A 39 28.51 4.83 -2.96
CA ARG A 39 27.32 5.37 -3.66
C ARG A 39 26.99 4.56 -4.91
N ALA A 40 28.01 4.25 -5.71
CA ALA A 40 27.84 3.45 -6.92
C ALA A 40 27.33 2.05 -6.59
N GLU A 41 27.92 1.38 -5.60
CA GLU A 41 27.52 0.04 -5.18
C GLU A 41 26.10 0.00 -4.61
N TRP A 42 25.77 0.93 -3.71
CA TRP A 42 24.41 1.06 -3.19
C TRP A 42 23.39 1.31 -4.30
N SER A 43 23.68 2.21 -5.25
CA SER A 43 22.73 2.55 -6.32
C SER A 43 22.53 1.40 -7.29
N ILE A 44 23.59 0.66 -7.65
CA ILE A 44 23.49 -0.53 -8.51
C ILE A 44 22.72 -1.63 -7.78
N TYR A 45 22.97 -1.83 -6.48
CA TYR A 45 22.23 -2.81 -5.70
C TYR A 45 20.73 -2.47 -5.63
N LYS A 46 20.40 -1.19 -5.46
CA LYS A 46 19.01 -0.74 -5.30
C LYS A 46 18.22 -0.65 -6.61
N TYR A 47 18.86 -0.22 -7.70
CA TYR A 47 18.17 0.13 -8.95
C TYR A 47 18.59 -0.70 -10.17
N GLY A 48 19.56 -1.62 -10.02
CA GLY A 48 20.10 -2.39 -11.14
C GLY A 48 20.99 -1.55 -12.05
N LYS A 49 21.79 -2.21 -12.90
CA LYS A 49 22.77 -1.54 -13.77
C LYS A 49 22.13 -0.73 -14.91
N SER A 50 20.90 -1.09 -15.25
CA SER A 50 20.11 -0.59 -16.38
C SER A 50 19.57 0.81 -16.12
N HIS A 51 19.12 1.07 -14.90
CA HIS A 51 18.47 2.34 -14.53
C HIS A 51 19.28 3.16 -13.52
N VAL A 52 20.45 2.69 -13.08
CA VAL A 52 21.24 3.39 -12.06
C VAL A 52 21.60 4.82 -12.44
N LEU A 53 21.90 5.11 -13.71
CA LEU A 53 22.24 6.47 -14.15
C LEU A 53 21.03 7.40 -14.08
N PHE A 54 19.85 6.91 -14.47
CA PHE A 54 18.59 7.63 -14.31
C PHE A 54 18.34 7.98 -12.83
N HIS A 55 18.41 7.00 -11.94
CA HIS A 55 18.19 7.24 -10.52
C HIS A 55 19.27 8.11 -9.88
N ALA A 56 20.54 7.96 -10.26
CA ALA A 56 21.62 8.78 -9.73
C ALA A 56 21.44 10.27 -10.08
N VAL A 57 21.00 10.59 -11.29
CA VAL A 57 20.67 11.97 -11.69
C VAL A 57 19.45 12.48 -10.93
N ARG A 58 18.41 11.64 -10.74
CA ARG A 58 17.20 12.02 -9.96
C ARG A 58 17.48 12.33 -8.50
N LEU A 59 18.48 11.68 -7.90
CA LEU A 59 18.94 11.97 -6.55
C LEU A 59 19.66 13.34 -6.45
N GLY A 60 19.96 13.97 -7.58
CA GLY A 60 20.45 15.34 -7.68
C GLY A 60 21.92 15.53 -7.35
N ASN A 61 22.37 16.78 -7.41
CA ASN A 61 23.80 17.16 -7.30
C ASN A 61 24.45 16.81 -5.96
N GLY A 62 23.67 16.61 -4.89
CA GLY A 62 24.19 16.12 -3.61
C GLY A 62 24.66 14.67 -3.67
N PHE A 63 24.13 13.90 -4.63
CA PHE A 63 24.42 12.49 -4.83
C PHE A 63 25.40 12.24 -6.00
N ILE A 64 25.05 12.69 -7.21
CA ILE A 64 25.82 12.40 -8.42
C ILE A 64 26.96 13.41 -8.62
N THR A 65 28.16 12.88 -8.86
CA THR A 65 29.37 13.64 -9.18
C THR A 65 30.14 12.93 -10.31
N GLU A 66 31.14 13.59 -10.89
CA GLU A 66 31.99 12.97 -11.93
C GLU A 66 32.64 11.67 -11.45
N LYS A 67 33.10 11.64 -10.19
CA LYS A 67 33.68 10.43 -9.57
C LYS A 67 32.66 9.31 -9.40
N VAL A 68 31.42 9.65 -9.06
CA VAL A 68 30.34 8.64 -8.95
C VAL A 68 30.00 8.08 -10.32
N ILE A 69 29.97 8.91 -11.37
CA ILE A 69 29.80 8.43 -12.75
C ILE A 69 30.91 7.45 -13.11
N GLU A 70 32.18 7.80 -12.85
CA GLU A 70 33.31 6.91 -13.11
C GLU A 70 33.20 5.60 -12.35
N ALA A 71 32.82 5.65 -11.07
CA ALA A 71 32.60 4.46 -10.24
C ALA A 71 31.45 3.57 -10.74
N LEU A 72 30.37 4.17 -11.25
CA LEU A 72 29.24 3.47 -11.87
C LEU A 72 29.64 2.80 -13.18
N LEU A 73 30.34 3.52 -14.07
CA LEU A 73 30.79 2.99 -15.36
C LEU A 73 31.82 1.87 -15.18
N LYS A 74 32.74 2.00 -14.22
CA LYS A 74 33.67 0.93 -13.82
C LYS A 74 32.95 -0.36 -13.37
N ARG A 75 31.71 -0.22 -12.88
CA ARG A 75 30.84 -1.33 -12.46
C ARG A 75 29.85 -1.78 -13.53
N ASN A 76 30.06 -1.36 -14.78
CA ASN A 76 29.24 -1.69 -15.95
C ASN A 76 27.80 -1.14 -15.86
N ALA A 77 27.62 0.05 -15.28
CA ALA A 77 26.38 0.80 -15.48
C ALA A 77 26.16 1.06 -16.98
N ILE A 78 24.92 0.89 -17.44
CA ILE A 78 24.61 0.95 -18.88
C ILE A 78 24.27 2.38 -19.26
N ILE A 79 25.04 2.97 -20.18
CA ILE A 79 24.63 4.18 -20.89
C ILE A 79 23.82 3.77 -22.11
N SER A 80 22.51 3.99 -22.08
CA SER A 80 21.63 3.81 -23.24
C SER A 80 21.51 5.11 -24.04
N ARG A 81 21.27 5.00 -25.35
CA ARG A 81 21.00 6.17 -26.19
C ARG A 81 19.76 6.93 -25.72
N TYR A 82 18.70 6.19 -25.38
CA TYR A 82 17.46 6.74 -24.86
C TYR A 82 17.63 7.55 -23.56
N PHE A 83 18.49 7.08 -22.63
CA PHE A 83 18.81 7.85 -21.42
C PHE A 83 19.41 9.21 -21.74
N LEU A 84 20.34 9.27 -22.70
CA LEU A 84 20.97 10.53 -23.10
C LEU A 84 19.99 11.44 -23.84
N GLN A 85 19.11 10.89 -24.69
CA GLN A 85 18.04 11.66 -25.33
C GLN A 85 17.10 12.29 -24.29
N ARG A 86 16.62 11.51 -23.31
CA ARG A 86 15.79 12.04 -22.21
C ARG A 86 16.55 13.07 -21.36
N LEU A 87 17.85 12.87 -21.13
CA LEU A 87 18.69 13.83 -20.42
C LEU A 87 18.77 15.17 -21.19
N LEU A 88 19.00 15.14 -22.50
CA LEU A 88 19.04 16.32 -23.37
C LEU A 88 17.70 17.08 -23.38
N MET A 89 16.57 16.37 -23.33
CA MET A 89 15.24 16.97 -23.33
C MET A 89 14.92 17.74 -22.04
N HIS A 90 15.45 17.31 -20.89
CA HIS A 90 15.07 17.89 -19.59
C HIS A 90 16.14 18.77 -18.94
N PHE A 91 17.41 18.66 -19.34
CA PHE A 91 18.50 19.47 -18.77
C PHE A 91 18.27 20.98 -19.00
N GLY A 92 18.41 21.79 -17.94
CA GLY A 92 18.35 23.25 -18.03
C GLY A 92 16.97 23.82 -18.42
N THR A 93 15.90 23.03 -18.39
CA THR A 93 14.54 23.45 -18.82
C THR A 93 13.77 24.24 -17.77
N HIS A 94 14.24 24.24 -16.52
CA HIS A 94 13.60 24.92 -15.39
C HIS A 94 14.57 25.89 -14.73
N ASP A 95 14.37 27.18 -15.01
CA ASP A 95 15.03 28.29 -14.33
C ASP A 95 14.00 29.01 -13.44
N GLU A 96 14.14 28.83 -12.12
CA GLU A 96 13.27 29.44 -11.10
C GLU A 96 13.32 30.97 -11.13
N LEU A 97 14.47 31.58 -11.44
CA LEU A 97 14.63 33.02 -11.49
C LEU A 97 13.92 33.59 -12.71
N LEU A 98 14.13 33.01 -13.89
CA LEU A 98 13.42 33.41 -15.11
C LEU A 98 11.91 33.21 -14.99
N LYS A 99 11.44 32.13 -14.35
CA LYS A 99 10.01 31.92 -14.08
C LYS A 99 9.45 32.96 -13.12
N ARG A 100 10.16 33.25 -12.03
CA ARG A 100 9.78 34.28 -11.06
C ARG A 100 9.68 35.65 -11.72
N GLU A 101 10.68 36.04 -12.51
CA GLU A 101 10.72 37.31 -13.24
C GLU A 101 9.60 37.41 -14.29
N ARG A 102 9.37 36.34 -15.07
CA ARG A 102 8.27 36.28 -16.04
C ARG A 102 6.91 36.45 -15.36
N ASN A 103 6.71 35.81 -14.20
CA ASN A 103 5.44 35.87 -13.48
C ASN A 103 5.22 37.24 -12.81
N LEU A 104 6.27 37.88 -12.28
CA LEU A 104 6.25 39.26 -11.79
C LEU A 104 5.83 40.25 -12.88
N HIS A 105 6.30 40.06 -14.12
CA HIS A 105 5.98 40.94 -15.25
C HIS A 105 4.59 40.69 -15.84
N ASN A 106 4.05 39.47 -15.73
CA ASN A 106 2.78 39.10 -16.35
C ASN A 106 1.54 39.24 -15.44
N GLN A 107 1.67 39.77 -14.20
CA GLN A 107 0.56 39.98 -13.25
C GLN A 107 -0.37 38.75 -13.09
N ILE A 108 0.18 37.55 -13.12
CA ILE A 108 -0.60 36.32 -12.96
C ILE A 108 -0.91 36.16 -11.46
N ASP A 109 -2.20 36.21 -11.12
CA ASP A 109 -2.71 36.02 -9.76
C ASP A 109 -2.33 34.62 -9.24
N PHE A 110 -1.66 34.58 -8.09
CA PHE A 110 -1.08 33.37 -7.50
C PHE A 110 -2.12 32.36 -6.97
N SER A 111 -3.39 32.75 -6.92
CA SER A 111 -4.42 32.04 -6.15
C SER A 111 -5.10 30.88 -6.89
N ALA A 112 -4.79 30.62 -8.17
CA ALA A 112 -5.49 29.61 -8.95
C ALA A 112 -4.57 28.82 -9.92
N PHE A 113 -4.35 27.55 -9.59
CA PHE A 113 -4.06 26.42 -10.50
C PHE A 113 -2.64 25.96 -10.87
N HIS A 114 -1.53 26.58 -10.45
CA HIS A 114 -0.23 25.90 -10.52
C HIS A 114 0.63 26.20 -9.28
N ALA A 115 0.39 25.46 -8.20
CA ALA A 115 1.39 25.29 -7.15
C ALA A 115 2.73 24.93 -7.81
N PHE A 116 3.83 25.55 -7.35
CA PHE A 116 5.20 25.36 -7.81
C PHE A 116 5.47 23.91 -8.22
N GLN A 117 5.35 23.62 -9.53
CA GLN A 117 5.63 22.26 -9.99
C GLN A 117 7.11 22.00 -9.84
N PRO A 118 7.51 20.86 -9.25
CA PRO A 118 8.91 20.54 -9.04
C PRO A 118 9.66 20.58 -10.39
N PRO A 119 10.94 20.99 -10.37
CA PRO A 119 11.76 21.02 -11.57
C PRO A 119 11.78 19.62 -12.22
N PRO A 120 11.84 19.53 -13.56
CA PRO A 120 12.05 18.26 -14.23
C PRO A 120 13.27 17.54 -13.68
N TRP A 121 13.21 16.21 -13.69
CA TRP A 121 14.11 15.30 -12.97
C TRP A 121 15.61 15.52 -13.19
N ALA A 122 16.00 16.04 -14.36
CA ALA A 122 17.39 16.34 -14.72
C ALA A 122 17.68 17.85 -14.87
N SER A 123 16.70 18.72 -14.63
CA SER A 123 16.83 20.14 -14.97
C SER A 123 17.93 20.84 -14.19
N ASN A 124 18.09 20.48 -12.91
CA ASN A 124 19.05 21.13 -12.01
C ASN A 124 20.43 20.44 -11.99
N LEU A 125 20.68 19.49 -12.91
CA LEU A 125 21.94 18.78 -12.97
C LEU A 125 23.11 19.75 -13.19
N SER A 126 24.26 19.54 -12.56
CA SER A 126 25.42 20.40 -12.80
C SER A 126 25.93 20.23 -14.25
N LEU A 127 26.43 21.33 -14.83
CA LEU A 127 26.98 21.31 -16.18
C LEU A 127 28.14 20.34 -16.33
N THR A 128 28.97 20.19 -15.30
CA THR A 128 30.11 19.25 -15.31
C THR A 128 29.65 17.80 -15.37
N VAL A 129 28.68 17.43 -14.54
CA VAL A 129 28.10 16.07 -14.52
C VAL A 129 27.37 15.78 -15.84
N PHE A 130 26.58 16.73 -16.34
CA PHE A 130 25.92 16.62 -17.65
C PHE A 130 26.93 16.41 -18.79
N THR A 131 27.98 17.24 -18.84
CA THR A 131 29.02 17.15 -19.88
C THR A 131 29.75 15.81 -19.81
N LYS A 132 30.05 15.32 -18.60
CA LYS A 132 30.67 14.01 -18.38
C LYS A 132 29.79 12.88 -18.89
N LEU A 133 28.49 12.87 -18.57
CA LEU A 133 27.55 11.85 -19.06
C LEU A 133 27.45 11.82 -20.58
N LEU A 134 27.32 12.99 -21.22
CA LEU A 134 27.29 13.06 -22.69
C LEU A 134 28.62 12.60 -23.29
N THR A 135 29.75 13.03 -22.74
CA THR A 135 31.08 12.66 -23.25
C THR A 135 31.31 11.15 -23.18
N GLU A 136 30.99 10.52 -22.05
CA GLU A 136 31.08 9.06 -21.93
C GLU A 136 30.04 8.35 -22.81
N GLY A 137 28.85 8.94 -22.99
CA GLY A 137 27.83 8.44 -23.89
C GLY A 137 28.26 8.38 -25.35
N TYR A 138 28.81 9.48 -25.88
CA TYR A 138 29.35 9.51 -27.25
C TYR A 138 30.49 8.50 -27.44
N LYS A 139 31.36 8.33 -26.45
CA LYS A 139 32.45 7.32 -26.51
C LYS A 139 31.92 5.89 -26.53
N VAL A 140 30.88 5.58 -25.75
CA VAL A 140 30.37 4.21 -25.61
C VAL A 140 29.47 3.82 -26.78
N LEU A 141 28.67 4.76 -27.30
CA LEU A 141 27.68 4.48 -28.35
C LEU A 141 28.22 4.69 -29.76
N ASP A 142 29.30 5.48 -29.92
CA ASP A 142 29.85 5.90 -31.22
C ASP A 142 28.74 6.41 -32.18
N ASP A 143 27.83 7.22 -31.62
CA ASP A 143 26.61 7.65 -32.31
C ASP A 143 26.63 9.17 -32.53
N ASN A 144 26.89 9.58 -33.78
CA ASN A 144 26.86 10.98 -34.19
C ASN A 144 25.44 11.57 -34.26
N GLU A 145 24.40 10.73 -34.20
CA GLU A 145 22.98 11.13 -34.31
C GLU A 145 22.31 11.30 -32.94
N LEU A 146 23.06 11.26 -31.83
CA LEU A 146 22.53 11.39 -30.47
C LEU A 146 21.67 12.67 -30.27
N ALA A 147 22.03 13.76 -30.96
CA ALA A 147 21.35 15.05 -30.87
C ALA A 147 20.23 15.26 -31.92
N THR A 148 19.84 14.22 -32.66
CA THR A 148 18.74 14.32 -33.64
C THR A 148 17.39 14.44 -32.94
N LYS A 149 16.42 15.11 -33.59
CA LYS A 149 15.07 15.29 -33.03
C LYS A 149 14.32 13.95 -33.00
N GLY A 150 13.59 13.70 -31.91
CA GLY A 150 12.87 12.46 -31.63
C GLY A 150 13.54 11.68 -30.49
N ASN A 151 12.97 10.52 -30.14
CA ASN A 151 13.59 9.62 -29.16
C ASN A 151 13.35 8.14 -29.50
N ASP A 152 14.17 7.26 -28.92
CA ASP A 152 14.16 5.83 -29.21
C ASP A 152 12.86 5.15 -28.80
N MET A 153 12.11 5.70 -27.83
CA MET A 153 10.80 5.18 -27.45
C MET A 153 9.73 5.42 -28.53
N GLU A 154 9.72 6.61 -29.13
CA GLU A 154 8.85 6.93 -30.28
C GLU A 154 9.23 6.09 -31.51
N LEU A 155 10.53 5.92 -31.76
CA LEU A 155 11.01 5.03 -32.82
C LEU A 155 10.58 3.58 -32.56
N PHE A 156 10.76 3.08 -31.33
CA PHE A 156 10.33 1.75 -30.95
C PHE A 156 8.82 1.57 -31.11
N HIS A 157 8.01 2.56 -30.70
CA HIS A 157 6.56 2.57 -30.89
C HIS A 157 6.20 2.41 -32.37
N PHE A 158 6.85 3.17 -33.27
CA PHE A 158 6.63 3.04 -34.71
C PHE A 158 7.06 1.66 -35.24
N LEU A 159 8.26 1.18 -34.87
CA LEU A 159 8.82 -0.08 -35.36
C LEU A 159 8.02 -1.30 -34.89
N SER A 160 7.53 -1.27 -33.65
CA SER A 160 6.68 -2.30 -33.03
C SER A 160 5.20 -2.18 -33.40
N ALA A 161 4.91 -1.34 -34.41
CA ALA A 161 3.60 -1.13 -34.99
C ALA A 161 2.56 -0.48 -34.07
N GLY A 162 2.98 0.22 -33.02
CA GLY A 162 2.13 0.90 -32.04
C GLY A 162 0.91 1.63 -32.64
N PRO A 163 1.06 2.40 -33.75
CA PRO A 163 -0.06 3.10 -34.39
C PRO A 163 -1.10 2.18 -35.06
N LEU A 164 -0.78 0.91 -35.28
CA LEU A 164 -1.66 -0.06 -35.94
C LEU A 164 -2.52 -0.81 -34.93
N VAL A 165 -3.73 -1.18 -35.37
CA VAL A 165 -4.60 -2.12 -34.63
C VAL A 165 -3.91 -3.47 -34.45
N ILE A 166 -4.24 -4.14 -33.33
CA ILE A 166 -3.55 -5.33 -32.81
C ILE A 166 -3.36 -6.43 -33.86
N ASN A 167 -4.32 -6.62 -34.78
CA ASN A 167 -4.28 -7.69 -35.78
C ASN A 167 -3.19 -7.50 -36.84
N TYR A 168 -2.78 -6.26 -37.14
CA TYR A 168 -1.70 -5.97 -38.11
C TYR A 168 -0.34 -5.78 -37.43
N ALA A 169 -0.32 -5.65 -36.11
CA ALA A 169 0.89 -5.39 -35.36
C ALA A 169 1.95 -6.49 -35.49
N PRO A 170 1.63 -7.80 -35.44
CA PRO A 170 2.61 -8.85 -35.61
C PRO A 170 3.36 -8.76 -36.94
N GLN A 171 2.64 -8.62 -38.05
CA GLN A 171 3.25 -8.59 -39.38
C GLN A 171 4.26 -7.44 -39.50
N LYS A 172 3.89 -6.24 -39.02
CA LYS A 172 4.75 -5.06 -39.10
C LYS A 172 5.95 -5.16 -38.16
N LEU A 173 5.78 -5.69 -36.95
CA LEU A 173 6.89 -5.94 -36.03
C LEU A 173 7.91 -6.90 -36.64
N PHE A 174 7.47 -8.01 -37.25
CA PHE A 174 8.36 -8.96 -37.90
C PHE A 174 9.10 -8.38 -39.12
N GLN A 175 8.44 -7.51 -39.90
CA GLN A 175 9.10 -6.78 -40.99
C GLN A 175 10.24 -5.88 -40.49
N ASN A 176 10.04 -5.26 -39.34
CA ASN A 176 10.96 -4.29 -38.75
C ASN A 176 11.94 -4.93 -37.73
N LEU A 177 11.95 -6.26 -37.57
CA LEU A 177 12.69 -6.94 -36.50
C LEU A 177 14.21 -6.65 -36.54
N GLY A 178 14.78 -6.46 -37.73
CA GLY A 178 16.17 -6.08 -37.89
C GLY A 178 16.49 -4.71 -37.26
N GLU A 179 15.62 -3.72 -37.49
CA GLU A 179 15.76 -2.37 -36.93
C GLU A 179 15.51 -2.36 -35.42
N ILE A 180 14.52 -3.13 -34.94
CA ILE A 180 14.27 -3.29 -33.50
C ILE A 180 15.49 -3.92 -32.81
N LYS A 181 16.10 -4.92 -33.44
CA LYS A 181 17.30 -5.57 -32.92
C LYS A 181 18.50 -4.61 -32.87
N ASP A 182 18.68 -3.77 -33.89
CA ASP A 182 19.70 -2.73 -33.88
C ASP A 182 19.49 -1.74 -32.74
N LEU A 183 18.25 -1.27 -32.58
CA LEU A 183 17.86 -0.33 -31.52
C LEU A 183 18.13 -0.91 -30.12
N ILE A 184 17.73 -2.15 -29.85
CA ILE A 184 17.98 -2.78 -28.54
C ILE A 184 19.47 -3.10 -28.36
N LEU A 185 20.11 -3.80 -29.29
CA LEU A 185 21.45 -4.34 -29.06
C LEU A 185 22.57 -3.32 -29.25
N ASN A 186 22.50 -2.53 -30.31
CA ASN A 186 23.58 -1.60 -30.68
C ASN A 186 23.37 -0.23 -30.04
N LYS A 187 22.12 0.27 -30.02
CA LYS A 187 21.79 1.55 -29.35
C LYS A 187 21.48 1.39 -27.86
N ARG A 188 21.51 0.15 -27.37
CA ARG A 188 21.29 -0.21 -25.96
C ARG A 188 19.95 0.32 -25.44
N PHE A 189 18.92 0.34 -26.27
CA PHE A 189 17.62 0.91 -25.91
C PHE A 189 17.05 0.23 -24.65
N ILE A 190 16.81 1.03 -23.62
CA ILE A 190 16.22 0.63 -22.33
C ILE A 190 15.17 1.70 -21.98
N PRO A 191 13.87 1.35 -21.96
CA PRO A 191 12.82 2.24 -21.45
C PRO A 191 13.11 2.64 -20.00
N PHE A 192 12.66 3.82 -19.58
CA PHE A 192 12.77 4.19 -18.17
C PHE A 192 11.83 3.29 -17.33
N PRO A 193 12.11 3.13 -16.03
CA PRO A 193 11.31 2.22 -15.22
C PRO A 193 9.89 2.80 -15.00
N PRO A 194 8.91 1.94 -14.66
CA PRO A 194 7.60 2.40 -14.22
C PRO A 194 7.71 3.18 -12.91
N ARG A 195 6.71 4.04 -12.64
CA ARG A 195 6.60 4.70 -11.35
C ARG A 195 6.38 3.69 -10.23
N PRO A 196 7.07 3.84 -9.08
CA PRO A 196 6.69 3.13 -7.87
C PRO A 196 5.23 3.44 -7.51
N LYS A 197 4.45 2.40 -7.19
CA LYS A 197 3.11 2.58 -6.64
C LYS A 197 3.25 3.18 -5.22
N PRO A 198 2.56 4.29 -4.91
CA PRO A 198 2.51 4.85 -3.55
C PRO A 198 1.78 3.90 -2.59
N ILE A 199 2.04 4.05 -1.27
CA ILE A 199 1.66 3.08 -0.24
C ILE A 199 0.26 3.32 0.35
N TYR A 200 -0.31 4.52 0.17
CA TYR A 200 -1.60 4.91 0.76
C TYR A 200 -2.41 5.73 -0.23
N GLU A 201 -3.64 5.32 -0.55
CA GLU A 201 -4.50 6.06 -1.49
C GLU A 201 -5.20 7.27 -0.87
N ASP A 202 -5.29 7.33 0.45
CA ASP A 202 -6.04 8.38 1.13
C ASP A 202 -5.17 9.52 1.69
N SER A 203 -3.87 9.53 1.39
CA SER A 203 -2.98 10.62 1.79
C SER A 203 -3.09 11.81 0.84
N ILE A 204 -2.88 13.02 1.38
CA ILE A 204 -2.81 14.24 0.56
C ILE A 204 -1.74 14.09 -0.52
N ASP A 205 -0.60 13.50 -0.17
CA ASP A 205 0.50 13.22 -1.10
C ASP A 205 0.08 12.31 -2.26
N TYR A 206 -0.72 11.28 -1.99
CA TYR A 206 -1.23 10.39 -3.03
C TYR A 206 -2.19 11.11 -3.96
N ILE A 207 -3.15 11.85 -3.40
CA ILE A 207 -4.15 12.56 -4.20
C ILE A 207 -3.46 13.58 -5.10
N GLN A 208 -2.50 14.33 -4.56
CA GLN A 208 -1.68 15.26 -5.33
C GLN A 208 -0.90 14.54 -6.44
N LEU A 209 -0.33 13.36 -6.14
CA LEU A 209 0.37 12.55 -7.13
C LEU A 209 -0.58 12.06 -8.25
N MET A 210 -1.78 11.60 -7.91
CA MET A 210 -2.76 11.12 -8.91
C MET A 210 -3.31 12.25 -9.77
N GLN A 211 -3.58 13.41 -9.19
CA GLN A 211 -3.97 14.61 -9.93
C GLN A 211 -2.85 15.10 -10.86
N ALA A 212 -1.59 15.00 -10.44
CA ALA A 212 -0.45 15.30 -11.29
C ALA A 212 -0.34 14.32 -12.46
N ASN A 213 -0.60 13.03 -12.22
CA ASN A 213 -0.55 11.98 -13.25
C ASN A 213 -1.69 12.09 -14.27
N SER A 214 -2.88 12.57 -13.90
CA SER A 214 -4.04 12.61 -14.82
C SER A 214 -3.92 13.64 -15.95
N HIS A 215 -3.06 14.65 -15.79
CA HIS A 215 -2.81 15.70 -16.78
C HIS A 215 -1.39 15.66 -17.33
N GLU A 216 -0.77 14.49 -17.29
CA GLU A 216 0.65 14.36 -17.59
C GLU A 216 0.97 14.52 -19.09
N GLU A 217 1.89 15.44 -19.39
CA GLU A 217 2.51 15.57 -20.72
C GLU A 217 3.67 14.58 -20.88
N TYR A 218 3.82 14.00 -22.07
CA TYR A 218 4.98 13.18 -22.43
C TYR A 218 6.08 14.04 -23.08
N PRO A 219 7.36 13.90 -22.66
CA PRO A 219 7.83 13.01 -21.61
C PRO A 219 7.59 13.54 -20.19
N SER A 220 7.36 12.59 -19.29
CA SER A 220 7.08 12.81 -17.88
C SER A 220 8.13 13.66 -17.18
N ARG A 221 7.68 14.64 -16.36
CA ARG A 221 8.57 15.58 -15.66
C ARG A 221 9.46 14.92 -14.62
N ASP A 222 8.96 13.90 -13.93
CA ASP A 222 9.72 13.10 -12.97
C ASP A 222 10.64 12.06 -13.63
N GLY A 223 10.55 11.95 -14.95
CA GLY A 223 11.39 11.15 -15.82
C GLY A 223 10.92 9.72 -16.03
N TYR A 224 10.10 9.14 -15.15
CA TYR A 224 9.60 7.77 -15.32
C TYR A 224 8.80 7.60 -16.62
N GLU A 225 8.62 6.36 -17.09
CA GLU A 225 7.69 6.13 -18.19
C GLU A 225 6.24 6.20 -17.72
N ASN A 226 5.40 6.81 -18.55
CA ASN A 226 3.96 6.78 -18.34
C ASN A 226 3.36 5.43 -18.81
N TYR A 227 2.10 5.21 -18.47
CA TYR A 227 1.38 3.98 -18.79
C TYR A 227 1.30 3.70 -20.30
N GLN A 228 1.13 4.72 -21.14
CA GLN A 228 1.00 4.55 -22.59
C GLN A 228 2.29 3.98 -23.19
N GLN A 229 3.43 4.57 -22.84
CA GLN A 229 4.74 4.11 -23.28
C GLN A 229 5.03 2.69 -22.77
N LEU A 230 4.73 2.40 -21.50
CA LEU A 230 4.91 1.05 -20.95
C LEU A 230 4.04 0.02 -21.68
N SER A 231 2.81 0.39 -22.06
CA SER A 231 1.88 -0.44 -22.84
C SER A 231 2.43 -0.77 -24.23
N ASP A 232 3.14 0.17 -24.87
CA ASP A 232 3.73 -0.07 -26.20
C ASP A 232 4.82 -1.16 -26.15
N VAL A 233 5.68 -1.12 -25.12
CA VAL A 233 6.73 -2.13 -24.91
C VAL A 233 6.12 -3.46 -24.52
N SER A 234 5.13 -3.48 -23.62
CA SER A 234 4.46 -4.72 -23.22
C SER A 234 3.77 -5.40 -24.41
N ARG A 235 3.15 -4.62 -25.30
CA ARG A 235 2.52 -5.12 -26.53
C ARG A 235 3.54 -5.76 -27.47
N ALA A 236 4.71 -5.15 -27.64
CA ALA A 236 5.78 -5.72 -28.46
C ALA A 236 6.29 -7.05 -27.89
N ILE A 237 6.44 -7.14 -26.56
CA ILE A 237 6.83 -8.39 -25.86
C ILE A 237 5.76 -9.46 -26.03
N LEU A 238 4.47 -9.10 -25.94
CA LEU A 238 3.37 -10.03 -26.15
C LEU A 238 3.41 -10.62 -27.57
N ILE A 239 3.72 -9.82 -28.59
CA ILE A 239 3.83 -10.28 -29.98
C ILE A 239 5.07 -11.16 -30.16
N HIS A 240 6.22 -10.75 -29.63
CA HIS A 240 7.49 -11.46 -29.79
C HIS A 240 8.28 -11.52 -28.46
N PRO A 241 8.03 -12.53 -27.61
CA PRO A 241 8.65 -12.64 -26.29
C PRO A 241 10.19 -12.69 -26.31
N ASP A 242 10.81 -13.14 -27.40
CA ASP A 242 12.27 -13.23 -27.52
C ASP A 242 12.97 -11.87 -27.52
N LEU A 243 12.24 -10.75 -27.70
CA LEU A 243 12.78 -9.40 -27.48
C LEU A 243 13.38 -9.26 -26.07
N VAL A 244 12.81 -9.93 -25.07
CA VAL A 244 13.34 -9.98 -23.70
C VAL A 244 14.78 -10.48 -23.66
N ASN A 245 15.12 -11.48 -24.47
CA ASN A 245 16.49 -12.02 -24.52
C ASN A 245 17.48 -10.99 -25.10
N MET A 246 17.02 -10.09 -25.96
CA MET A 246 17.85 -9.00 -26.50
C MET A 246 18.18 -7.97 -25.41
N TRP A 247 17.19 -7.58 -24.59
CA TRP A 247 17.41 -6.71 -23.44
C TRP A 247 18.34 -7.33 -22.38
N LYS A 248 18.13 -8.60 -22.05
CA LYS A 248 19.02 -9.32 -21.13
C LYS A 248 20.45 -9.38 -21.65
N LYS A 249 20.65 -9.53 -22.96
CA LYS A 249 21.97 -9.55 -23.59
C LYS A 249 22.76 -8.26 -23.41
N ILE A 250 22.09 -7.10 -23.36
CA ILE A 250 22.75 -5.81 -23.08
C ILE A 250 22.87 -5.52 -21.57
N GLY A 251 22.36 -6.40 -20.71
CA GLY A 251 22.43 -6.30 -19.25
C GLY A 251 21.16 -5.75 -18.59
N TYR A 252 20.06 -5.56 -19.33
CA TYR A 252 18.76 -5.19 -18.76
C TYR A 252 18.00 -6.41 -18.27
N TYR A 253 18.32 -6.86 -17.06
CA TYR A 253 17.74 -8.05 -16.45
C TYR A 253 16.40 -7.78 -15.77
N GLU A 254 16.14 -6.53 -15.41
CA GLU A 254 14.93 -6.08 -14.72
C GLU A 254 13.71 -5.92 -15.67
N ILE A 255 13.89 -6.08 -17.00
CA ILE A 255 12.81 -6.01 -18.00
C ILE A 255 11.60 -6.88 -17.61
N CYS A 256 11.84 -8.09 -17.09
CA CYS A 256 10.76 -8.99 -16.70
C CYS A 256 10.03 -8.49 -15.45
N SER A 257 10.72 -7.86 -14.49
CA SER A 257 10.09 -7.32 -13.28
C SER A 257 9.33 -6.02 -13.57
N ASP A 258 9.92 -5.13 -14.38
CA ASP A 258 9.36 -3.81 -14.68
C ASP A 258 8.06 -3.92 -15.49
N PHE A 259 7.97 -4.94 -16.35
CA PHE A 259 6.82 -5.15 -17.23
C PHE A 259 5.95 -6.36 -16.82
N ASN A 260 6.21 -6.98 -15.66
CA ASN A 260 5.57 -8.25 -15.29
C ASN A 260 4.04 -8.17 -15.27
N GLU A 261 3.52 -7.14 -14.62
CA GLU A 261 2.07 -6.89 -14.50
C GLU A 261 1.44 -6.69 -15.89
N LEU A 262 1.94 -5.73 -16.67
CA LEU A 262 1.41 -5.40 -17.99
C LEU A 262 1.47 -6.58 -18.98
N VAL A 263 2.58 -7.32 -18.99
CA VAL A 263 2.77 -8.42 -19.94
C VAL A 263 1.90 -9.61 -19.56
N ILE A 264 1.88 -10.04 -18.29
CA ILE A 264 1.09 -11.21 -17.90
C ILE A 264 -0.42 -10.88 -17.96
N GLN A 265 -0.84 -9.71 -17.47
CA GLN A 265 -2.24 -9.28 -17.55
C GLN A 265 -2.68 -9.07 -19.00
N GLY A 266 -1.83 -8.48 -19.84
CA GLY A 266 -2.10 -8.29 -21.27
C GLY A 266 -2.22 -9.62 -22.01
N ALA A 267 -1.44 -10.65 -21.62
CA ALA A 267 -1.56 -11.99 -22.20
C ALA A 267 -2.93 -12.61 -21.94
N ILE A 268 -3.45 -12.51 -20.71
CA ILE A 268 -4.79 -13.01 -20.37
C ILE A 268 -5.88 -12.15 -21.01
N SER A 269 -5.74 -10.83 -21.00
CA SER A 269 -6.70 -9.91 -21.62
C SER A 269 -6.85 -10.15 -23.13
N ASN A 270 -5.77 -10.49 -23.82
CA ASN A 270 -5.81 -10.85 -25.24
C ASN A 270 -6.53 -12.18 -25.50
N LEU A 271 -6.48 -13.12 -24.56
CA LEU A 271 -7.19 -14.39 -24.64
C LEU A 271 -8.70 -14.22 -24.37
N PHE A 272 -9.08 -13.26 -23.53
CA PHE A 272 -10.46 -12.97 -23.15
C PHE A 272 -10.86 -11.53 -23.51
N PRO A 273 -11.05 -11.22 -24.81
CA PRO A 273 -11.47 -9.90 -25.24
C PRO A 273 -12.80 -9.49 -24.59
N ARG A 274 -12.98 -8.18 -24.38
CA ARG A 274 -14.26 -7.60 -23.93
C ARG A 274 -15.36 -7.77 -24.98
N GLU A 275 -14.98 -7.58 -26.25
CA GLU A 275 -15.84 -7.77 -27.42
C GLU A 275 -15.19 -8.84 -28.31
N PRO A 276 -15.57 -10.12 -28.14
CA PRO A 276 -15.00 -11.19 -28.93
C PRO A 276 -15.39 -11.06 -30.41
N PRO A 277 -14.42 -11.20 -31.34
CA PRO A 277 -14.71 -11.42 -32.75
C PRO A 277 -15.66 -12.61 -32.97
N THR A 278 -16.38 -12.63 -34.08
CA THR A 278 -17.32 -13.71 -34.44
C THR A 278 -16.68 -15.09 -34.55
N ASP A 279 -15.39 -15.16 -34.84
CA ASP A 279 -14.57 -16.37 -34.96
C ASP A 279 -13.80 -16.71 -33.67
N TRP A 280 -14.02 -15.96 -32.58
CA TRP A 280 -13.38 -16.24 -31.31
C TRP A 280 -14.02 -17.42 -30.60
N GLU A 281 -13.18 -18.39 -30.21
CA GLU A 281 -13.55 -19.50 -29.34
C GLU A 281 -12.96 -19.28 -27.95
N CYS A 282 -13.73 -19.61 -26.92
CA CYS A 282 -13.26 -19.48 -25.54
C CYS A 282 -12.05 -20.39 -25.32
N PRO A 283 -10.89 -19.85 -24.88
CA PRO A 283 -9.69 -20.65 -24.68
C PRO A 283 -9.91 -21.65 -23.55
N ASP A 284 -9.36 -22.85 -23.70
CA ASP A 284 -9.30 -23.83 -22.61
C ASP A 284 -8.09 -23.58 -21.69
N THR A 285 -8.00 -24.39 -20.64
CA THR A 285 -6.89 -24.33 -19.67
C THR A 285 -5.53 -24.51 -20.33
N ASP A 286 -5.42 -25.37 -21.35
CA ASP A 286 -4.15 -25.72 -21.96
C ASP A 286 -3.63 -24.58 -22.86
N ILE A 287 -4.53 -23.84 -23.53
CA ILE A 287 -4.20 -22.62 -24.27
C ILE A 287 -3.66 -21.54 -23.33
N ILE A 288 -4.30 -21.33 -22.18
CA ILE A 288 -3.87 -20.35 -21.17
C ILE A 288 -2.48 -20.71 -20.64
N ILE A 289 -2.27 -21.97 -20.25
CA ILE A 289 -0.99 -22.46 -19.73
C ILE A 289 0.11 -22.28 -20.77
N LYS A 290 -0.11 -22.78 -22.00
CA LYS A 290 0.87 -22.64 -23.08
C LYS A 290 1.26 -21.19 -23.30
N ARG A 291 0.30 -20.26 -23.23
CA ARG A 291 0.56 -18.84 -23.43
C ARG A 291 1.37 -18.24 -22.27
N LEU A 292 1.04 -18.58 -21.03
CA LEU A 292 1.78 -18.10 -19.86
C LEU A 292 3.18 -18.71 -19.76
N ASP A 293 3.33 -20.00 -20.08
CA ASP A 293 4.63 -20.68 -20.10
C ASP A 293 5.61 -20.03 -21.08
N GLN A 294 5.14 -19.57 -22.26
CA GLN A 294 5.98 -18.81 -23.19
C GLN A 294 6.61 -17.57 -22.53
N LEU A 295 5.86 -16.88 -21.67
CA LEU A 295 6.32 -15.67 -20.98
C LEU A 295 7.17 -16.02 -19.75
N ILE A 296 6.79 -17.06 -19.01
CA ILE A 296 7.55 -17.55 -17.85
C ILE A 296 8.93 -18.06 -18.29
N ASN A 297 9.02 -18.75 -19.43
CA ASN A 297 10.27 -19.25 -19.99
C ASN A 297 11.27 -18.13 -20.34
N VAL A 298 10.78 -16.94 -20.70
CA VAL A 298 11.65 -15.76 -20.89
C VAL A 298 11.89 -14.96 -19.62
N GLY A 299 11.31 -15.36 -18.48
CA GLY A 299 11.64 -14.86 -17.14
C GLY A 299 10.55 -14.04 -16.44
N PHE A 300 9.36 -13.90 -17.02
CA PHE A 300 8.21 -13.34 -16.31
C PHE A 300 7.72 -14.28 -15.21
N LYS A 301 6.93 -13.77 -14.26
CA LYS A 301 6.48 -14.55 -13.11
C LYS A 301 5.00 -14.33 -12.83
N LEU A 302 4.27 -15.42 -12.65
CA LEU A 302 2.90 -15.40 -12.15
C LEU A 302 2.91 -15.31 -10.61
N THR A 303 3.04 -14.10 -10.08
CA THR A 303 3.05 -13.84 -8.64
C THR A 303 1.63 -13.67 -8.09
N ASP A 304 1.48 -13.76 -6.77
CA ASP A 304 0.19 -13.61 -6.10
C ASP A 304 -0.45 -12.24 -6.39
N ILE A 305 0.37 -11.18 -6.50
CA ILE A 305 -0.05 -9.84 -6.92
C ILE A 305 -0.63 -9.86 -8.34
N ILE A 306 0.04 -10.55 -9.27
CA ILE A 306 -0.39 -10.56 -10.67
C ILE A 306 -1.66 -11.39 -10.86
N ILE A 307 -1.75 -12.55 -10.19
CA ILE A 307 -2.97 -13.36 -10.20
C ILE A 307 -4.14 -12.52 -9.70
N GLU A 308 -3.94 -11.81 -8.60
CA GLU A 308 -4.95 -10.93 -8.01
C GLU A 308 -5.36 -9.81 -8.99
N GLU A 309 -4.41 -9.05 -9.57
CA GLU A 309 -4.71 -7.98 -10.54
C GLU A 309 -5.43 -8.50 -11.79
N ILE A 310 -5.12 -9.72 -12.25
CA ILE A 310 -5.86 -10.36 -13.34
C ILE A 310 -7.31 -10.59 -12.92
N LEU A 311 -7.53 -11.29 -11.80
CA LEU A 311 -8.88 -11.58 -11.32
C LEU A 311 -9.69 -10.30 -11.08
N PHE A 312 -9.05 -9.25 -10.55
CA PHE A 312 -9.65 -7.93 -10.37
C PHE A 312 -10.07 -7.31 -11.71
N SER A 313 -9.23 -7.37 -12.74
CA SER A 313 -9.60 -6.85 -14.08
C SER A 313 -10.77 -7.60 -14.73
N PHE A 314 -11.01 -8.85 -14.30
CA PHE A 314 -12.15 -9.68 -14.71
C PHE A 314 -13.30 -9.70 -13.69
N GLU A 315 -13.32 -8.81 -12.69
CA GLU A 315 -14.28 -8.86 -11.56
C GLU A 315 -15.74 -9.05 -12.02
N HIS A 316 -16.18 -8.29 -13.02
CA HIS A 316 -17.52 -8.35 -13.62
C HIS A 316 -17.86 -9.66 -14.38
N ARG A 317 -16.87 -10.50 -14.69
CA ARG A 317 -16.99 -11.76 -15.46
C ARG A 317 -16.39 -12.96 -14.72
N LEU A 318 -16.09 -12.84 -13.42
CA LEU A 318 -15.51 -13.94 -12.64
C LEU A 318 -16.38 -15.20 -12.65
N ASN A 319 -17.70 -15.05 -12.74
CA ASN A 319 -18.62 -16.19 -12.89
C ASN A 319 -18.43 -16.96 -14.20
N ASP A 320 -17.93 -16.31 -15.25
CA ASP A 320 -17.76 -16.91 -16.57
C ASP A 320 -16.34 -17.51 -16.75
N VAL A 321 -15.32 -16.79 -16.28
CA VAL A 321 -13.91 -17.13 -16.56
C VAL A 321 -13.09 -17.48 -15.31
N GLY A 322 -13.59 -17.19 -14.12
CA GLY A 322 -12.82 -17.30 -12.88
C GLY A 322 -12.36 -18.72 -12.59
N ASP A 323 -13.25 -19.71 -12.69
CA ASP A 323 -12.93 -21.12 -12.43
C ASP A 323 -11.84 -21.64 -13.39
N LEU A 324 -11.95 -21.24 -14.67
CA LEU A 324 -10.98 -21.56 -15.71
C LEU A 324 -9.59 -20.95 -15.44
N LEU A 325 -9.56 -19.68 -15.01
CA LEU A 325 -8.33 -19.00 -14.63
C LEU A 325 -7.68 -19.65 -13.40
N MET A 326 -8.44 -19.92 -12.34
CA MET A 326 -7.93 -20.56 -11.13
C MET A 326 -7.34 -21.94 -11.41
N ASN A 327 -8.00 -22.76 -12.24
CA ASN A 327 -7.47 -24.06 -12.66
C ASN A 327 -6.16 -23.94 -13.46
N SER A 328 -6.04 -22.91 -14.30
CA SER A 328 -4.82 -22.64 -15.06
C SER A 328 -3.68 -22.21 -14.14
N PHE A 329 -3.96 -21.30 -13.21
CA PHE A 329 -2.96 -20.81 -12.23
C PHE A 329 -2.49 -21.92 -11.30
N GLN A 330 -3.40 -22.81 -10.88
CA GLN A 330 -3.07 -24.00 -10.08
C GLN A 330 -2.01 -24.86 -10.76
N LYS A 331 -2.21 -25.18 -12.05
CA LYS A 331 -1.30 -26.01 -12.83
C LYS A 331 0.08 -25.35 -13.02
N ILE A 332 0.13 -24.03 -13.22
CA ILE A 332 1.39 -23.29 -13.42
C ILE A 332 2.16 -23.13 -12.10
N ARG A 333 1.46 -22.84 -11.01
CA ARG A 333 2.07 -22.61 -9.70
C ARG A 333 2.43 -23.89 -8.96
N GLU A 334 1.83 -25.01 -9.35
CA GLU A 334 1.91 -26.29 -8.62
C GLU A 334 1.44 -26.17 -7.15
N GLU A 335 0.52 -25.24 -6.88
CA GLU A 335 -0.07 -24.96 -5.57
C GLU A 335 -1.56 -25.32 -5.58
N SER A 336 -2.17 -25.54 -4.41
CA SER A 336 -3.63 -25.74 -4.36
C SER A 336 -4.38 -24.43 -4.62
N ILE A 337 -5.58 -24.53 -5.18
CA ILE A 337 -6.45 -23.37 -5.43
C ILE A 337 -6.70 -22.58 -4.13
N SER A 338 -6.89 -23.27 -3.00
CA SER A 338 -7.09 -22.62 -1.70
C SER A 338 -5.87 -21.81 -1.22
N ILE A 339 -4.65 -22.29 -1.48
CA ILE A 339 -3.42 -21.54 -1.16
C ILE A 339 -3.33 -20.28 -2.02
N ILE A 340 -3.56 -20.41 -3.33
CA ILE A 340 -3.56 -19.28 -4.26
C ILE A 340 -4.62 -18.25 -3.85
N ALA A 341 -5.85 -18.70 -3.60
CA ALA A 341 -6.95 -17.84 -3.18
C ALA A 341 -6.66 -17.11 -1.86
N SER A 342 -6.06 -17.81 -0.89
CA SER A 342 -5.66 -17.21 0.39
C SER A 342 -4.56 -16.16 0.24
N SER A 343 -3.59 -16.37 -0.66
CA SER A 343 -2.56 -15.38 -0.95
C SER A 343 -3.11 -14.18 -1.72
N CYS A 344 -4.00 -14.42 -2.68
CA CYS A 344 -4.69 -13.35 -3.41
C CYS A 344 -5.59 -12.53 -2.48
N LEU A 345 -6.26 -13.14 -1.49
CA LEU A 345 -7.05 -12.42 -0.49
C LEU A 345 -6.23 -11.33 0.22
N ILE A 346 -4.97 -11.64 0.56
CA ILE A 346 -4.04 -10.65 1.14
C ILE A 346 -3.88 -9.49 0.15
N GLN A 347 -3.49 -9.78 -1.09
CA GLN A 347 -3.29 -8.74 -2.10
C GLN A 347 -4.57 -7.97 -2.44
N THR A 348 -5.74 -8.58 -2.27
CA THR A 348 -7.02 -7.96 -2.58
C THR A 348 -7.36 -6.82 -1.63
N ILE A 349 -7.01 -6.93 -0.34
CA ILE A 349 -7.37 -5.96 0.70
C ILE A 349 -6.31 -4.87 0.92
N LYS A 350 -5.36 -4.74 -0.02
CA LYS A 350 -4.29 -3.75 0.05
C LYS A 350 -4.86 -2.33 0.25
N PRO A 351 -4.23 -1.47 1.07
CA PRO A 351 -4.79 -0.19 1.47
C PRO A 351 -5.04 0.73 0.29
N GLU A 352 -4.30 0.51 -0.80
CA GLU A 352 -4.50 1.27 -2.01
C GLU A 352 -5.88 0.96 -2.59
N ARG A 353 -6.34 -0.28 -2.64
CA ARG A 353 -7.56 -0.58 -3.38
C ARG A 353 -8.83 0.09 -2.83
N TYR A 354 -9.55 0.76 -3.73
CA TYR A 354 -10.90 1.23 -3.47
C TYR A 354 -11.96 0.13 -3.58
N HIS A 355 -12.67 -0.14 -2.48
CA HIS A 355 -13.60 -1.27 -2.36
C HIS A 355 -15.08 -0.85 -2.45
N ARG A 356 -15.57 -0.62 -3.69
CA ARG A 356 -17.02 -0.43 -3.98
C ARG A 356 -17.77 -1.73 -4.26
N LYS A 357 -17.06 -2.77 -4.67
CA LYS A 357 -17.58 -4.10 -4.97
C LYS A 357 -16.74 -5.14 -4.26
N PHE A 358 -17.34 -6.30 -4.03
CA PHE A 358 -16.73 -7.43 -3.33
C PHE A 358 -16.81 -8.71 -4.16
N ASP A 359 -17.12 -8.62 -5.45
CA ASP A 359 -17.29 -9.80 -6.31
C ASP A 359 -15.99 -10.63 -6.33
N LEU A 360 -14.83 -9.96 -6.37
CA LEU A 360 -13.53 -10.62 -6.24
C LEU A 360 -13.32 -11.27 -4.86
N LEU A 361 -13.63 -10.56 -3.78
CA LEU A 361 -13.46 -11.10 -2.42
C LEU A 361 -14.35 -12.33 -2.20
N GLU A 362 -15.62 -12.23 -2.58
CA GLU A 362 -16.59 -13.32 -2.50
C GLU A 362 -16.14 -14.52 -3.36
N PHE A 363 -15.66 -14.26 -4.59
CA PHE A 363 -15.09 -15.27 -5.47
C PHE A 363 -13.90 -15.99 -4.82
N LEU A 364 -12.94 -15.26 -4.24
CA LEU A 364 -11.77 -15.86 -3.59
C LEU A 364 -12.16 -16.69 -2.37
N ILE A 365 -13.09 -16.21 -1.56
CA ILE A 365 -13.54 -16.91 -0.34
C ILE A 365 -14.24 -18.24 -0.66
N LYS A 366 -14.97 -18.35 -1.78
CA LYS A 366 -15.52 -19.62 -2.28
C LYS A 366 -14.44 -20.71 -2.44
N TYR A 367 -13.21 -20.30 -2.74
CA TYR A 367 -12.09 -21.18 -3.02
C TYR A 367 -11.16 -21.44 -1.84
N ILE A 368 -11.35 -20.71 -0.75
CA ILE A 368 -10.65 -21.00 0.50
C ILE A 368 -11.42 -22.16 1.15
N ASP A 369 -10.75 -23.29 1.39
CA ASP A 369 -11.32 -24.46 2.07
C ASP A 369 -11.91 -24.07 3.46
N ASP A 370 -12.43 -25.03 4.24
CA ASP A 370 -13.23 -24.89 5.49
C ASP A 370 -12.69 -23.97 6.64
N GLN A 371 -11.70 -23.10 6.40
CA GLN A 371 -11.08 -22.16 7.34
C GLN A 371 -10.98 -20.71 6.81
N PRO A 372 -12.07 -20.09 6.30
CA PRO A 372 -12.03 -18.71 5.80
C PRO A 372 -11.62 -17.69 6.86
N GLU A 373 -12.01 -17.88 8.13
CA GLU A 373 -11.60 -17.00 9.23
C GLU A 373 -10.08 -17.00 9.45
N LYS A 374 -9.38 -18.14 9.28
CA LYS A 374 -7.92 -18.20 9.39
C LYS A 374 -7.22 -17.49 8.24
N ALA A 375 -7.79 -17.56 7.04
CA ALA A 375 -7.27 -16.81 5.90
C ALA A 375 -7.40 -15.30 6.13
N TRP A 376 -8.53 -14.86 6.68
CA TRP A 376 -8.74 -13.48 7.12
C TRP A 376 -7.77 -13.06 8.22
N GLU A 377 -7.56 -13.88 9.25
CA GLU A 377 -6.57 -13.60 10.29
C GLU A 377 -5.17 -13.35 9.71
N LYS A 378 -4.74 -14.22 8.78
CA LYS A 378 -3.46 -14.06 8.07
C LYS A 378 -3.41 -12.77 7.24
N ALA A 379 -4.49 -12.43 6.54
CA ALA A 379 -4.56 -11.23 5.71
C ALA A 379 -4.55 -9.95 6.55
N LEU A 380 -5.36 -9.88 7.60
CA LEU A 380 -5.38 -8.75 8.53
C LEU A 380 -4.03 -8.57 9.24
N LYS A 381 -3.39 -9.68 9.63
CA LYS A 381 -2.05 -9.64 10.22
C LYS A 381 -0.98 -9.12 9.24
N HIS A 382 -1.08 -9.43 7.95
CA HIS A 382 -0.15 -8.94 6.94
C HIS A 382 -0.12 -7.40 6.88
N TYR A 383 -1.27 -6.75 7.04
CA TYR A 383 -1.39 -5.29 7.06
C TYR A 383 -1.31 -4.68 8.46
N ASN A 384 -0.89 -5.47 9.46
CA ASN A 384 -0.80 -5.05 10.86
C ASN A 384 -2.11 -4.46 11.40
N VAL A 385 -3.27 -5.01 10.99
CA VAL A 385 -4.58 -4.61 11.53
C VAL A 385 -4.63 -4.93 13.02
N GLY A 386 -4.94 -3.93 13.83
CA GLY A 386 -5.04 -3.99 15.29
C GLY A 386 -4.31 -2.81 15.95
N PHE A 387 -4.10 -2.89 17.26
CA PHE A 387 -3.22 -1.95 17.95
C PHE A 387 -1.77 -2.08 17.45
N LYS A 388 -1.16 -0.96 17.07
CA LYS A 388 0.21 -0.83 16.57
C LYS A 388 1.11 -0.08 17.54
N TYR A 389 0.53 0.85 18.30
CA TYR A 389 1.25 1.78 19.14
C TYR A 389 0.79 1.60 20.59
N ASP A 390 1.73 1.76 21.52
CA ASP A 390 1.40 1.92 22.93
C ASP A 390 0.97 3.37 23.23
N ILE A 391 0.61 3.62 24.48
CA ILE A 391 0.10 4.92 24.98
C ILE A 391 1.10 6.06 24.80
N ASP A 392 2.40 5.77 24.90
CA ASP A 392 3.44 6.80 24.82
C ASP A 392 3.75 7.10 23.35
N THR A 393 3.80 6.06 22.52
CA THR A 393 4.12 6.18 21.10
C THR A 393 2.98 6.79 20.29
N ILE A 394 1.71 6.45 20.57
CA ILE A 394 0.55 6.96 19.81
C ILE A 394 0.48 8.50 19.79
N LYS A 395 0.93 9.17 20.86
CA LYS A 395 0.99 10.65 20.96
C LYS A 395 2.05 11.27 20.03
N SER A 396 3.09 10.51 19.69
CA SER A 396 4.24 10.98 18.91
C SER A 396 4.21 10.56 17.44
N VAL A 397 3.26 9.71 17.05
CA VAL A 397 3.13 9.21 15.69
C VAL A 397 2.62 10.31 14.77
N GLU A 398 3.36 10.56 13.69
CA GLU A 398 3.05 11.58 12.68
C GLU A 398 1.68 11.37 12.02
N MET A 399 1.29 10.12 11.77
CA MET A 399 0.00 9.80 11.14
C MET A 399 -0.53 8.43 11.56
N ARG A 400 -1.83 8.35 11.88
CA ARG A 400 -2.55 7.08 12.01
C ARG A 400 -3.89 7.10 11.28
N SER A 401 -3.90 6.52 10.08
CA SER A 401 -5.13 6.13 9.35
C SER A 401 -5.49 4.66 9.64
N LEU A 402 -6.54 4.12 9.03
CA LEU A 402 -6.85 2.69 9.06
C LEU A 402 -5.77 1.86 8.34
N SER A 403 -5.58 0.61 8.77
CA SER A 403 -4.62 -0.31 8.16
C SER A 403 -5.04 -0.82 6.79
N VAL A 404 -6.34 -0.95 6.54
CA VAL A 404 -6.94 -1.26 5.24
C VAL A 404 -8.17 -0.38 5.04
N HIS A 405 -8.71 -0.37 3.81
CA HIS A 405 -9.87 0.47 3.47
C HIS A 405 -11.09 0.17 4.36
N SER A 406 -11.80 1.21 4.81
CA SER A 406 -12.92 1.11 5.77
C SER A 406 -14.04 0.15 5.33
N ASN A 407 -14.31 0.09 4.02
CA ASN A 407 -15.29 -0.85 3.46
C ASN A 407 -14.93 -2.33 3.66
N ILE A 408 -13.66 -2.69 3.82
CA ILE A 408 -13.26 -4.07 4.19
C ILE A 408 -13.76 -4.38 5.60
N TYR A 409 -13.56 -3.47 6.56
CA TYR A 409 -14.06 -3.64 7.93
C TYR A 409 -15.58 -3.73 7.97
N TYR A 410 -16.26 -2.88 7.19
CA TYR A 410 -17.71 -2.93 7.06
C TYR A 410 -18.17 -4.28 6.52
N TRP A 411 -17.53 -4.77 5.46
CA TRP A 411 -17.87 -6.06 4.87
C TRP A 411 -17.64 -7.22 5.85
N ILE A 412 -16.51 -7.25 6.56
CA ILE A 412 -16.22 -8.26 7.61
C ILE A 412 -17.31 -8.23 8.69
N LEU A 413 -17.67 -7.03 9.17
CA LEU A 413 -18.72 -6.85 10.16
C LEU A 413 -20.07 -7.40 9.68
N GLN A 414 -20.45 -7.14 8.42
CA GLN A 414 -21.72 -7.61 7.87
C GLN A 414 -21.76 -9.13 7.62
N ILE A 415 -20.62 -9.74 7.31
CA ILE A 415 -20.54 -11.16 6.93
C ILE A 415 -20.28 -12.09 8.12
N TYR A 416 -19.35 -11.72 9.01
CA TYR A 416 -18.95 -12.53 10.16
C TYR A 416 -19.65 -12.11 11.46
N GLY A 417 -20.18 -10.89 11.52
CA GLY A 417 -20.93 -10.40 12.66
C GLY A 417 -20.06 -10.04 13.86
N SER A 418 -20.74 -9.67 14.95
CA SER A 418 -20.12 -9.04 16.13
C SER A 418 -19.38 -9.99 17.06
N ASN A 419 -19.58 -11.30 16.93
CA ASN A 419 -18.97 -12.31 17.78
C ASN A 419 -17.69 -12.92 17.19
N SER A 420 -17.32 -12.57 15.96
CA SER A 420 -16.14 -13.14 15.31
C SER A 420 -14.86 -12.45 15.77
N GLU A 421 -13.81 -13.24 15.99
CA GLU A 421 -12.51 -12.77 16.45
C GLU A 421 -11.86 -11.80 15.45
N ILE A 422 -12.04 -12.03 14.15
CA ILE A 422 -11.54 -11.13 13.10
C ILE A 422 -12.25 -9.77 13.15
N THR A 423 -13.54 -9.74 13.48
CA THR A 423 -14.28 -8.48 13.66
C THR A 423 -13.75 -7.72 14.88
N HIS A 424 -13.43 -8.41 15.97
CA HIS A 424 -12.80 -7.79 17.14
C HIS A 424 -11.43 -7.23 16.81
N LYS A 425 -10.64 -7.94 15.99
CA LYS A 425 -9.35 -7.47 15.52
C LYS A 425 -9.45 -6.21 14.66
N CYS A 426 -10.45 -6.13 13.77
CA CYS A 426 -10.75 -4.91 13.03
C CYS A 426 -11.09 -3.75 13.96
N PHE A 427 -11.87 -4.00 15.02
CA PHE A 427 -12.24 -2.96 15.98
C PHE A 427 -11.03 -2.38 16.73
N GLU A 428 -10.02 -3.20 17.04
CA GLU A 428 -8.74 -2.74 17.63
C GLU A 428 -8.02 -1.72 16.72
N ASP A 429 -8.04 -1.91 15.40
CA ASP A 429 -7.46 -0.96 14.44
C ASP A 429 -8.25 0.36 14.40
N ILE A 430 -9.57 0.24 14.32
CA ILE A 430 -10.49 1.37 14.20
C ILE A 430 -10.43 2.26 15.45
N ILE A 431 -10.46 1.66 16.65
CA ILE A 431 -10.45 2.41 17.90
C ILE A 431 -9.12 3.14 18.10
N GLU A 432 -7.98 2.53 17.75
CA GLU A 432 -6.67 3.19 17.82
C GLU A 432 -6.62 4.40 16.89
N SER A 433 -7.05 4.26 15.62
CA SER A 433 -7.14 5.38 14.68
C SER A 433 -8.09 6.48 15.15
N ARG A 434 -9.24 6.12 15.71
CA ARG A 434 -10.22 7.10 16.22
C ARG A 434 -9.69 7.88 17.42
N ILE A 435 -8.93 7.24 18.30
CA ILE A 435 -8.27 7.88 19.44
C ILE A 435 -7.14 8.80 18.98
N TRP A 436 -6.31 8.36 18.02
CA TRP A 436 -5.27 9.23 17.46
C TRP A 436 -5.83 10.51 16.85
N ILE A 437 -6.93 10.42 16.08
CA ILE A 437 -7.62 11.60 15.54
C ILE A 437 -7.99 12.58 16.67
N ASP A 438 -8.59 12.08 17.74
CA ASP A 438 -8.99 12.92 18.86
C ASP A 438 -7.79 13.57 19.56
N LEU A 439 -6.66 12.86 19.69
CA LEU A 439 -5.43 13.44 20.24
C LEU A 439 -4.88 14.59 19.37
N GLN A 440 -4.86 14.42 18.04
CA GLN A 440 -4.42 15.48 17.13
C GLN A 440 -5.32 16.72 17.19
N LEU A 441 -6.63 16.52 17.29
CA LEU A 441 -7.59 17.62 17.42
C LEU A 441 -7.51 18.32 18.79
N GLN A 442 -7.08 17.61 19.85
CA GLN A 442 -6.82 18.21 21.16
C GLN A 442 -5.57 19.13 21.13
N GLU A 443 -4.52 18.75 20.41
CA GLU A 443 -3.27 19.52 20.33
C GLU A 443 -3.44 20.82 19.52
N TYR A 444 -4.22 20.78 18.44
CA TYR A 444 -4.41 21.90 17.52
C TYR A 444 -5.85 22.42 17.54
N SER A 445 -6.16 23.25 18.53
CA SER A 445 -7.51 23.82 18.70
C SER A 445 -7.95 24.64 17.48
N GLY A 446 -9.07 24.25 16.86
CA GLY A 446 -9.71 24.98 15.74
C GLY A 446 -9.64 24.26 14.39
N MET A 447 -9.04 23.09 14.31
CA MET A 447 -9.15 22.20 13.14
C MET A 447 -10.34 21.25 13.29
N ASP A 448 -11.06 20.99 12.19
CA ASP A 448 -12.12 19.98 12.14
C ASP A 448 -11.58 18.58 11.75
N VAL A 449 -10.43 18.55 11.06
CA VAL A 449 -9.77 17.34 10.55
C VAL A 449 -8.26 17.47 10.79
N PRO A 450 -7.54 16.42 11.24
CA PRO A 450 -6.08 16.45 11.34
C PRO A 450 -5.41 16.79 10.00
N GLU A 451 -4.35 17.61 10.01
CA GLU A 451 -3.68 18.10 8.81
C GLU A 451 -3.17 16.97 7.89
N GLN A 452 -2.78 15.84 8.48
CA GLN A 452 -2.24 14.68 7.77
C GLN A 452 -3.32 13.80 7.12
N LEU A 453 -4.61 14.01 7.43
CA LEU A 453 -5.72 13.24 6.89
C LEU A 453 -6.57 14.05 5.92
N THR A 454 -7.10 13.35 4.92
CA THR A 454 -8.17 13.90 4.07
C THR A 454 -9.51 13.86 4.81
N SER A 455 -10.44 14.74 4.44
CA SER A 455 -11.80 14.70 4.98
C SER A 455 -12.49 13.35 4.74
N GLN A 456 -12.20 12.70 3.61
CA GLN A 456 -12.71 11.37 3.29
C GLN A 456 -12.18 10.29 4.25
N ALA A 457 -10.88 10.30 4.56
CA ALA A 457 -10.29 9.37 5.52
C ALA A 457 -10.85 9.58 6.93
N PHE A 458 -10.92 10.84 7.37
CA PHE A 458 -11.53 11.22 8.64
C PHE A 458 -12.98 10.74 8.76
N ASN A 459 -13.81 11.07 7.77
CA ASN A 459 -15.22 10.65 7.76
C ASN A 459 -15.35 9.11 7.73
N SER A 460 -14.48 8.43 7.00
CA SER A 460 -14.45 6.97 6.93
C SER A 460 -14.12 6.33 8.28
N ILE A 461 -13.13 6.86 9.02
CA ILE A 461 -12.74 6.38 10.35
C ILE A 461 -13.86 6.62 11.37
N CYS A 462 -14.42 7.83 11.40
CA CYS A 462 -15.47 8.17 12.36
C CYS A 462 -16.76 7.39 12.09
N SER A 463 -17.17 7.26 10.82
CA SER A 463 -18.35 6.47 10.45
C SER A 463 -18.19 4.98 10.77
N ILE A 464 -17.07 4.35 10.41
CA ILE A 464 -16.90 2.90 10.64
C ILE A 464 -16.80 2.57 12.12
N TYR A 465 -16.22 3.46 12.94
CA TYR A 465 -16.22 3.33 14.40
C TYR A 465 -17.65 3.26 14.96
N LEU A 466 -18.51 4.19 14.56
CA LEU A 466 -19.91 4.22 15.00
C LEU A 466 -20.70 3.00 14.50
N GLU A 467 -20.45 2.52 13.29
CA GLU A 467 -21.07 1.29 12.78
C GLU A 467 -20.72 0.07 13.64
N PHE A 468 -19.45 -0.07 14.03
CA PHE A 468 -19.01 -1.14 14.93
C PHE A 468 -19.66 -0.99 16.32
N CYS A 469 -19.72 0.22 16.87
CA CYS A 469 -20.42 0.47 18.13
C CYS A 469 -21.92 0.13 18.03
N ASN A 470 -22.58 0.47 16.92
CA ASN A 470 -24.00 0.17 16.68
C ASN A 470 -24.29 -1.33 16.56
N GLN A 471 -23.31 -2.13 16.10
CA GLN A 471 -23.39 -3.59 16.12
C GLN A 471 -23.02 -4.21 17.48
N LYS A 472 -22.84 -3.39 18.53
CA LYS A 472 -22.57 -3.80 19.91
C LYS A 472 -21.30 -4.65 20.05
N ILE A 473 -20.25 -4.30 19.29
CA ILE A 473 -18.94 -4.94 19.44
C ILE A 473 -18.41 -4.70 20.87
N PRO A 474 -18.00 -5.74 21.59
CA PRO A 474 -17.56 -5.60 22.97
C PRO A 474 -16.24 -4.83 23.05
N PHE A 475 -16.18 -3.88 23.98
CA PHE A 475 -14.92 -3.27 24.40
C PHE A 475 -14.17 -4.24 25.32
N LYS A 476 -12.85 -4.36 25.13
CA LYS A 476 -11.97 -5.18 25.96
C LYS A 476 -11.21 -4.32 26.97
N GLY A 477 -10.82 -4.93 28.10
CA GLY A 477 -10.14 -4.22 29.20
C GLY A 477 -8.83 -3.53 28.77
N ASN A 478 -8.10 -4.14 27.85
CA ASN A 478 -6.86 -3.58 27.28
C ASN A 478 -7.08 -2.31 26.44
N TYR A 479 -8.32 -1.92 26.13
CA TYR A 479 -8.62 -0.65 25.43
C TYR A 479 -8.66 0.54 26.40
N LEU A 480 -8.92 0.27 27.69
CA LEU A 480 -9.11 1.29 28.73
C LEU A 480 -7.95 2.30 28.81
N PRO A 481 -6.66 1.91 28.73
CA PRO A 481 -5.57 2.88 28.79
C PRO A 481 -5.59 3.91 27.64
N TYR A 482 -6.00 3.50 26.44
CA TYR A 482 -6.14 4.40 25.30
C TYR A 482 -7.37 5.30 25.45
N LEU A 483 -8.50 4.73 25.89
CA LEU A 483 -9.77 5.45 26.05
C LEU A 483 -9.68 6.57 27.10
N ARG A 484 -8.81 6.45 28.09
CA ARG A 484 -8.53 7.51 29.09
C ARG A 484 -8.00 8.79 28.46
N LEU A 485 -7.29 8.68 27.33
CA LEU A 485 -6.72 9.80 26.60
C LEU A 485 -7.76 10.53 25.73
N ALA A 486 -8.90 9.89 25.46
CA ALA A 486 -9.92 10.44 24.58
C ALA A 486 -10.73 11.54 25.30
N SER A 487 -10.94 12.67 24.65
CA SER A 487 -11.77 13.79 25.07
C SER A 487 -13.12 13.82 24.37
N ASN A 488 -13.20 13.32 23.13
CA ASN A 488 -14.43 13.33 22.34
C ASN A 488 -15.48 12.36 22.92
N GLU A 489 -16.66 12.89 23.24
CA GLU A 489 -17.76 12.10 23.81
C GLU A 489 -18.25 10.98 22.87
N GLU A 490 -18.12 11.12 21.56
CA GLU A 490 -18.49 10.09 20.59
C GLU A 490 -17.65 8.80 20.76
N ILE A 491 -16.41 8.93 21.23
CA ILE A 491 -15.54 7.78 21.53
C ILE A 491 -15.87 7.17 22.89
N ILE A 492 -16.21 8.02 23.86
CA ILE A 492 -16.34 7.64 25.27
C ILE A 492 -17.73 7.06 25.57
N LYS A 493 -18.79 7.64 24.98
CA LYS A 493 -20.18 7.24 25.23
C LYS A 493 -20.45 5.77 24.91
N PRO A 494 -20.00 5.20 23.78
CA PRO A 494 -20.23 3.79 23.48
C PRO A 494 -19.72 2.84 24.57
N LEU A 495 -18.60 3.15 25.23
CA LEU A 495 -18.11 2.35 26.36
C LEU A 495 -19.09 2.40 27.55
N PHE A 496 -19.43 3.61 28.04
CA PHE A 496 -20.16 3.78 29.30
C PHE A 496 -21.69 3.67 29.18
N GLU A 497 -22.24 3.91 27.99
CA GLU A 497 -23.69 3.96 27.77
C GLU A 497 -24.22 2.72 27.05
N LEU A 498 -23.34 1.96 26.38
CA LEU A 498 -23.69 0.72 25.69
C LEU A 498 -22.91 -0.50 26.21
N SER A 499 -21.58 -0.54 26.03
CA SER A 499 -20.78 -1.74 26.29
C SER A 499 -20.78 -2.16 27.76
N LEU A 500 -20.38 -1.27 28.68
CA LEU A 500 -20.34 -1.60 30.11
C LEU A 500 -21.73 -1.88 30.68
N PRO A 501 -22.80 -1.12 30.37
CA PRO A 501 -24.15 -1.50 30.77
C PRO A 501 -24.55 -2.92 30.35
N ILE A 502 -24.20 -3.36 29.13
CA ILE A 502 -24.46 -4.75 28.67
C ILE A 502 -23.72 -5.76 29.58
N ILE A 503 -22.43 -5.56 29.81
CA ILE A 503 -21.59 -6.45 30.64
C ILE A 503 -22.12 -6.54 32.09
N PHE A 504 -22.58 -5.42 32.65
CA PHE A 504 -23.08 -5.36 34.03
C PHE A 504 -24.58 -5.69 34.16
N GLY A 505 -25.28 -5.95 33.05
CA GLY A 505 -26.72 -6.24 33.03
C GLY A 505 -27.58 -5.04 33.43
N LEU A 506 -27.12 -3.82 33.14
CA LEU A 506 -27.80 -2.56 33.46
C LEU A 506 -28.71 -2.12 32.30
N LYS A 507 -29.80 -1.42 32.61
CA LYS A 507 -30.68 -0.81 31.59
C LYS A 507 -29.90 0.21 30.76
N LEU A 508 -30.00 0.11 29.43
CA LEU A 508 -29.42 1.09 28.50
C LEU A 508 -30.12 2.45 28.66
N LYS A 509 -29.33 3.53 28.70
CA LYS A 509 -29.83 4.91 28.81
C LYS A 509 -30.12 5.55 27.45
N TYR A 510 -29.66 4.93 26.36
CA TYR A 510 -29.67 5.49 25.02
C TYR A 510 -30.46 4.59 24.08
N ASP A 511 -31.25 5.19 23.18
CA ASP A 511 -31.94 4.48 22.11
C ASP A 511 -30.94 4.24 20.97
N SER A 512 -30.43 3.00 20.89
CA SER A 512 -29.61 2.55 19.75
C SER A 512 -30.45 2.64 18.46
N PRO A 513 -29.87 3.01 17.30
CA PRO A 513 -28.45 3.25 17.02
C PRO A 513 -27.96 4.69 17.29
N PHE A 514 -26.64 4.86 17.51
CA PHE A 514 -25.96 6.16 17.45
C PHE A 514 -26.06 6.74 16.04
N ASP A 515 -26.35 8.04 15.95
CA ASP A 515 -26.42 8.78 14.69
C ASP A 515 -25.04 8.88 14.03
N ILE A 516 -24.96 8.55 12.74
CA ILE A 516 -23.74 8.64 11.94
C ILE A 516 -23.82 9.88 11.05
N ASN A 517 -23.26 10.99 11.53
CA ASN A 517 -23.28 12.29 10.85
C ASN A 517 -22.00 12.56 10.05
N TYR A 518 -21.53 11.54 9.31
CA TYR A 518 -20.33 11.61 8.49
C TYR A 518 -20.69 11.21 7.06
N GLU A 519 -20.06 11.85 6.07
CA GLU A 519 -20.21 11.41 4.68
C GLU A 519 -19.46 10.10 4.47
N TYR A 520 -20.17 9.04 4.07
CA TYR A 520 -19.56 7.74 3.79
C TYR A 520 -20.20 7.08 2.58
N ASP A 521 -19.40 6.31 1.84
CA ASP A 521 -19.85 5.52 0.70
C ASP A 521 -19.73 4.04 1.04
N ARG A 522 -20.78 3.48 1.66
CA ARG A 522 -20.84 2.07 2.02
C ARG A 522 -21.41 1.22 0.88
N PRO A 523 -20.74 0.11 0.54
CA PRO A 523 -21.17 -0.79 -0.50
C PRO A 523 -22.31 -1.69 0.00
N ASN A 524 -23.20 -2.10 -0.92
CA ASN A 524 -24.22 -3.09 -0.61
C ASN A 524 -23.58 -4.47 -0.42
N VAL A 525 -23.77 -5.06 0.76
CA VAL A 525 -23.22 -6.39 1.08
C VAL A 525 -24.30 -7.45 0.94
N ASN A 526 -24.05 -8.45 0.10
CA ASN A 526 -24.98 -9.55 -0.11
C ASN A 526 -24.90 -10.57 1.05
N LYS A 527 -25.87 -10.50 1.97
CA LYS A 527 -25.92 -11.35 3.17
C LYS A 527 -26.24 -12.84 2.90
N SER A 528 -26.40 -13.25 1.63
CA SER A 528 -26.71 -14.63 1.24
C SER A 528 -25.49 -15.57 1.28
N PHE A 529 -24.26 -15.02 1.24
CA PHE A 529 -23.01 -15.79 1.15
C PHE A 529 -22.72 -16.67 2.38
N ASN A 530 -23.38 -16.42 3.51
CA ASN A 530 -23.06 -17.08 4.79
C ASN A 530 -24.32 -17.50 5.59
N GLN A 531 -25.29 -18.16 4.94
CA GLN A 531 -26.44 -18.73 5.67
C GLN A 531 -26.06 -19.86 6.64
N ASN A 532 -24.88 -20.48 6.48
CA ASN A 532 -24.45 -21.61 7.33
C ASN A 532 -23.69 -21.20 8.60
N ASN A 533 -23.13 -19.98 8.68
CA ASN A 533 -22.33 -19.52 9.83
C ASN A 533 -22.95 -18.35 10.63
N LYS A 534 -24.18 -17.93 10.30
CA LYS A 534 -24.92 -16.99 11.14
C LYS A 534 -25.33 -17.66 12.46
N ARG A 535 -24.46 -17.56 13.47
CA ARG A 535 -24.98 -17.30 14.82
C ARG A 535 -25.62 -15.91 14.77
N LYS A 536 -26.93 -15.87 14.50
CA LYS A 536 -27.73 -14.67 14.77
C LYS A 536 -27.40 -14.22 16.18
N PHE A 537 -27.25 -12.91 16.38
CA PHE A 537 -27.23 -12.32 17.71
C PHE A 537 -28.53 -12.70 18.41
N ASN A 538 -28.49 -13.77 19.20
CA ASN A 538 -29.53 -14.14 20.12
C ASN A 538 -29.20 -13.41 21.41
N GLU A 539 -30.07 -12.50 21.84
CA GLU A 539 -30.03 -11.93 23.19
C GLU A 539 -30.00 -13.01 24.28
N THR A 540 -30.35 -14.26 23.91
CA THR A 540 -30.34 -15.46 24.74
C THR A 540 -29.01 -16.22 24.80
N GLU A 541 -28.03 -15.98 23.91
CA GLU A 541 -26.71 -16.65 23.97
C GLU A 541 -25.75 -16.02 25.00
N MET A 542 -26.10 -14.86 25.58
CA MET A 542 -25.39 -14.28 26.73
C MET A 542 -25.66 -14.99 28.07
N ASN A 543 -26.52 -16.02 28.08
CA ASN A 543 -26.78 -16.88 29.24
C ASN A 543 -25.80 -18.05 29.35
N ASN A 544 -24.58 -17.92 28.82
CA ASN A 544 -23.47 -18.74 29.29
C ASN A 544 -22.88 -18.04 30.53
N ASP A 545 -23.43 -18.38 31.70
CA ASP A 545 -23.13 -17.74 33.00
C ASP A 545 -21.63 -17.68 33.37
N GLN A 546 -20.78 -18.52 32.77
CA GLN A 546 -19.34 -18.55 33.07
C GLN A 546 -18.49 -17.52 32.31
N GLN A 547 -18.75 -17.25 31.02
CA GLN A 547 -17.90 -16.34 30.22
C GLN A 547 -18.19 -14.87 30.55
N ASN A 548 -19.46 -14.55 30.78
CA ASN A 548 -19.92 -13.22 31.18
C ASN A 548 -19.44 -12.86 32.62
N GLY A 549 -19.28 -13.85 33.50
CA GLY A 549 -18.75 -13.66 34.85
C GLY A 549 -17.28 -13.23 34.88
N ASN A 550 -16.45 -13.79 33.99
CA ASN A 550 -15.02 -13.45 33.90
C ASN A 550 -14.80 -12.04 33.33
N GLU A 551 -15.48 -11.68 32.24
CA GLU A 551 -15.38 -10.34 31.65
C GLU A 551 -15.90 -9.25 32.59
N LYS A 552 -17.03 -9.51 33.27
CA LYS A 552 -17.56 -8.59 34.29
C LYS A 552 -16.58 -8.39 35.44
N LYS A 553 -15.91 -9.45 35.88
CA LYS A 553 -14.90 -9.40 36.95
C LYS A 553 -13.66 -8.62 36.51
N GLU A 554 -13.15 -8.87 35.31
CA GLU A 554 -12.03 -8.12 34.73
C GLU A 554 -12.33 -6.62 34.68
N TRP A 555 -13.48 -6.26 34.09
CA TRP A 555 -13.91 -4.86 34.02
C TRP A 555 -14.13 -4.26 35.41
N PHE A 556 -14.71 -5.01 36.35
CA PHE A 556 -14.87 -4.51 37.71
C PHE A 556 -13.52 -4.18 38.37
N THR A 557 -12.53 -5.08 38.28
CA THR A 557 -11.19 -4.85 38.81
C THR A 557 -10.53 -3.63 38.16
N LEU A 558 -10.58 -3.51 36.83
CA LEU A 558 -10.01 -2.36 36.12
C LEU A 558 -10.67 -1.03 36.50
N LEU A 559 -11.99 -1.01 36.67
CA LEU A 559 -12.74 0.18 37.06
C LEU A 559 -12.51 0.52 38.54
N GLU A 560 -12.39 -0.47 39.42
CA GLU A 560 -12.09 -0.32 40.85
C GLU A 560 -10.68 0.25 41.07
N GLU A 561 -9.66 -0.33 40.43
CA GLU A 561 -8.29 0.20 40.44
C GLU A 561 -8.25 1.65 39.93
N MET A 562 -9.07 1.95 38.92
CA MET A 562 -9.16 3.28 38.34
C MET A 562 -9.83 4.28 39.31
N TYR A 563 -10.89 3.86 40.02
CA TYR A 563 -11.57 4.65 41.04
C TYR A 563 -10.64 4.97 42.20
N TYR A 564 -9.96 3.97 42.76
CA TYR A 564 -9.13 4.14 43.97
C TYR A 564 -7.70 4.66 43.71
N GLY A 565 -7.31 4.88 42.45
CA GLY A 565 -5.98 5.41 42.11
C GLY A 565 -6.00 6.57 41.11
N PRO A 566 -5.87 6.32 39.79
CA PRO A 566 -5.62 7.32 38.75
C PRO A 566 -6.61 8.48 38.66
N ILE A 567 -7.89 8.29 39.00
CA ILE A 567 -8.93 9.32 38.85
C ILE A 567 -8.88 10.39 39.94
N HIS A 568 -8.35 10.06 41.12
CA HIS A 568 -8.21 10.99 42.25
C HIS A 568 -6.79 11.53 42.44
N ALA A 569 -5.79 10.91 41.82
CA ALA A 569 -4.51 11.55 41.55
C ALA A 569 -4.71 12.62 40.45
N ASN A 570 -4.07 13.79 40.55
CA ASN A 570 -4.02 14.78 39.45
C ASN A 570 -3.18 14.23 38.28
N ASN A 571 -3.66 13.16 37.64
CA ASN A 571 -2.98 12.50 36.54
C ASN A 571 -3.34 13.21 35.23
N SER A 572 -2.32 13.69 34.51
CA SER A 572 -2.46 14.39 33.22
C SER A 572 -2.99 13.50 32.10
N ASP A 573 -3.02 12.18 32.28
CA ASP A 573 -3.39 11.21 31.24
C ASP A 573 -4.87 10.80 31.24
N ILE A 574 -5.74 11.47 32.01
CA ILE A 574 -7.20 11.22 32.00
C ILE A 574 -7.93 12.50 31.65
N THR A 575 -8.71 12.48 30.56
CA THR A 575 -9.49 13.64 30.17
C THR A 575 -10.68 13.89 31.11
N ARG A 576 -11.09 15.16 31.20
CA ARG A 576 -12.24 15.57 32.02
C ARG A 576 -13.53 14.87 31.60
N ASN A 577 -13.74 14.68 30.29
CA ASN A 577 -14.95 14.06 29.75
C ASN A 577 -14.99 12.57 30.09
N PHE A 578 -13.85 11.87 29.97
CA PHE A 578 -13.74 10.48 30.39
C PHE A 578 -14.05 10.33 31.89
N LYS A 579 -13.43 11.15 32.73
CA LYS A 579 -13.64 11.13 34.20
C LYS A 579 -15.10 11.33 34.57
N LYS A 580 -15.76 12.33 33.97
CA LYS A 580 -17.19 12.60 34.21
C LYS A 580 -18.07 11.39 33.87
N LYS A 581 -17.86 10.77 32.71
CA LYS A 581 -18.64 9.60 32.27
C LYS A 581 -18.39 8.37 33.11
N PHE A 582 -17.15 8.19 33.56
CA PHE A 582 -16.82 7.15 34.51
C PHE A 582 -17.53 7.33 35.85
N GLU A 583 -17.50 8.53 36.44
CA GLU A 583 -18.20 8.83 37.70
C GLU A 583 -19.71 8.57 37.58
N GLU A 584 -20.34 9.05 36.49
CA GLU A 584 -21.76 8.79 36.18
C GLU A 584 -22.10 7.30 36.04
N PHE A 585 -21.16 6.50 35.53
CA PHE A 585 -21.34 5.05 35.38
C PHE A 585 -21.11 4.31 36.70
N TRP A 586 -20.07 4.68 37.45
CA TRP A 586 -19.70 4.06 38.72
C TRP A 586 -20.82 4.17 39.75
N GLU A 587 -21.52 5.31 39.82
CA GLU A 587 -22.70 5.50 40.68
C GLU A 587 -23.85 4.52 40.37
N ARG A 588 -23.90 3.97 39.16
CA ARG A 588 -24.97 3.03 38.74
C ARG A 588 -24.67 1.59 39.16
N ILE A 589 -23.42 1.25 39.44
CA ILE A 589 -23.04 -0.09 39.89
C ILE A 589 -23.35 -0.17 41.40
N THR A 590 -24.27 -1.06 41.78
CA THR A 590 -24.74 -1.18 43.17
C THR A 590 -23.76 -1.99 44.03
N PRO A 591 -23.57 -1.71 45.34
CA PRO A 591 -22.72 -2.50 46.25
C PRO A 591 -23.08 -4.01 46.34
N SER A 592 -24.32 -4.39 45.99
CA SER A 592 -24.75 -5.79 45.91
C SER A 592 -24.17 -6.54 44.71
N GLN A 593 -23.77 -5.85 43.63
CA GLN A 593 -23.05 -6.44 42.51
C GLN A 593 -21.53 -6.55 42.80
N VAL A 594 -21.02 -5.69 43.69
CA VAL A 594 -19.64 -5.67 44.18
C VAL A 594 -19.34 -6.87 45.10
N SER A 595 -20.29 -7.24 45.96
CA SER A 595 -20.15 -8.36 46.92
C SER A 595 -20.15 -9.74 46.25
N VAL A 596 -20.98 -9.97 45.23
CA VAL A 596 -21.03 -11.26 44.51
C VAL A 596 -19.76 -11.54 43.70
N VAL A 597 -19.12 -10.49 43.16
CA VAL A 597 -17.85 -10.61 42.40
C VAL A 597 -16.65 -10.76 43.35
N ALA A 598 -16.70 -10.14 44.53
CA ALA A 598 -15.70 -10.29 45.59
C ALA A 598 -15.78 -11.65 46.32
N GLU A 599 -16.95 -12.28 46.42
CA GLU A 599 -17.08 -13.63 46.99
C GLU A 599 -16.52 -14.71 46.05
N GLN A 600 -16.65 -14.56 44.73
CA GLN A 600 -16.08 -15.50 43.75
C GLN A 600 -14.55 -15.38 43.58
N SER A 601 -13.90 -14.32 44.08
CA SER A 601 -12.43 -14.18 44.05
C SER A 601 -11.74 -14.87 45.23
N THR A 602 -12.48 -15.24 46.28
CA THR A 602 -11.92 -15.90 47.47
C THR A 602 -11.95 -17.44 47.40
N ASP A 603 -12.57 -18.03 46.38
CA ASP A 603 -12.74 -19.49 46.26
C ASP A 603 -11.58 -20.22 45.55
N ILE A 604 -10.47 -19.53 45.25
CA ILE A 604 -9.21 -20.17 44.84
C ILE A 604 -8.28 -20.20 46.07
N THR A 605 -8.58 -21.05 47.04
CA THR A 605 -7.59 -21.44 48.06
C THR A 605 -6.71 -22.57 47.52
N PRO A 606 -5.37 -22.50 47.65
CA PRO A 606 -4.50 -23.60 47.26
C PRO A 606 -4.74 -24.78 48.20
N LYS A 607 -5.13 -25.94 47.65
CA LYS A 607 -5.12 -27.21 48.39
C LYS A 607 -3.71 -27.42 48.93
N LYS A 608 -3.55 -27.27 50.26
CA LYS A 608 -2.34 -27.69 50.97
C LYS A 608 -2.06 -29.18 50.66
N PRO A 609 -0.79 -29.58 50.47
CA PRO A 609 -0.45 -30.96 50.27
C PRO A 609 -0.73 -31.75 51.55
N LYS A 610 -1.46 -32.86 51.44
CA LYS A 610 -1.59 -33.83 52.53
C LYS A 610 -0.27 -34.59 52.66
N THR A 611 0.47 -34.30 53.73
CA THR A 611 1.53 -35.18 54.24
C THR A 611 0.89 -36.27 55.11
N LYS A 612 0.77 -37.46 54.55
CA LYS A 612 1.25 -38.73 55.12
C LYS A 612 1.10 -39.83 54.07
#